data_AF-A0A2X2T0K4-F1
#
_entry.id   AF-A0A2X2T0K4-F1
#
_cell.length_a   1.000
_cell.length_b   1.000
_cell.length_c   1.000
_cell.angle_alpha   90.00
_cell.angle_beta   90.00
_cell.angle_gamma   90.00
#
_symmetry.space_group_name_H-M   'P 1'
#
loop_
_entity.id
_entity.type
_entity.pdbx_description
1 polymer ?
#
loop_
_entity_poly.entity_id
_entity_poly.type
_entity_poly.pdbx_seq_one_letter_code
_entity_poly.pdbx_strand_id
1 'polypeptide(L)' 'MNKEAKTTITTKAYKEATEWLVSLEIEVTPKEGKPTKVRSLLTTEQTTELMNKIKFANYTAKSQNHKKP' A
#
# COMPACT_ATOMS: atom_id res chain seq x y z
N MET A 1 -26.60 -8.49 -3.08
CA MET A 1 -25.12 -8.47 -3.18
C MET A 1 -24.59 -7.51 -2.13
N ASN A 2 -23.96 -8.03 -1.08
CA ASN A 2 -23.19 -7.19 -0.16
C ASN A 2 -22.03 -6.59 -0.95
N LYS A 3 -22.11 -5.30 -1.31
CA LYS A 3 -20.96 -4.58 -1.87
C LYS A 3 -19.99 -4.36 -0.71
N GLU A 4 -18.95 -5.17 -0.62
CA GLU A 4 -17.89 -4.95 0.35
C GLU A 4 -17.03 -3.75 -0.05
N ALA A 5 -16.45 -3.08 0.94
CA ALA A 5 -15.50 -2.00 0.66
C ALA A 5 -14.24 -2.64 0.08
N LYS A 6 -13.74 -2.10 -1.03
CA LYS A 6 -12.57 -2.60 -1.72
C LYS A 6 -11.48 -1.56 -1.72
N THR A 7 -10.28 -1.95 -1.30
CA THR A 7 -9.07 -1.14 -1.44
C THR A 7 -8.16 -1.81 -2.46
N THR A 8 -7.72 -1.05 -3.46
CA THR A 8 -6.72 -1.49 -4.44
C THR A 8 -5.49 -0.62 -4.30
N ILE A 9 -4.33 -1.25 -4.12
CA ILE A 9 -3.03 -0.57 -4.07
C ILE A 9 -2.23 -1.03 -5.27
N THR A 10 -1.78 -0.09 -6.09
CA THR A 10 -0.93 -0.35 -7.25
C THR A 10 0.37 0.41 -7.09
N THR A 11 1.49 -0.28 -7.31
CA THR A 11 2.83 0.34 -7.31
C THR A 11 3.56 0.04 -8.61
N LYS A 12 4.38 0.99 -9.06
CA LYS A 12 5.30 0.79 -10.18
C LYS A 12 6.55 1.64 -10.02
N ALA A 13 7.66 1.16 -10.56
CA ALA A 13 8.86 1.99 -10.71
C ALA A 13 8.57 3.13 -11.69
N TYR A 14 9.04 4.33 -11.35
CA TYR A 14 8.88 5.54 -12.15
C TYR A 14 10.22 6.27 -12.21
N LYS A 15 10.62 6.74 -13.39
CA LYS A 15 11.86 7.48 -13.58
C LYS A 15 11.53 8.94 -13.88
N GLU A 16 12.01 9.85 -13.05
CA GLU A 16 11.87 11.29 -13.23
C GLU A 16 13.26 11.90 -13.45
N ALA A 17 13.52 12.40 -14.66
CA ALA A 17 14.85 12.81 -15.10
C ALA A 17 15.91 11.73 -14.84
N THR A 18 16.73 11.90 -13.79
CA THR A 18 17.80 10.97 -13.38
C THR A 18 17.47 10.14 -12.15
N GLU A 19 16.34 10.39 -11.48
CA GLU A 19 15.97 9.75 -10.22
C GLU A 19 14.93 8.65 -10.42
N TRP A 20 15.09 7.55 -9.68
CA TRP A 20 14.12 6.47 -9.62
C TRP A 20 13.24 6.62 -8.38
N LEU A 21 11.94 6.72 -8.63
CA LEU A 21 10.89 6.88 -7.64
C LEU A 21 9.92 5.67 -7.71
N VAL A 22 9.05 5.58 -6.72
CA VAL A 22 7.93 4.63 -6.74
C VAL A 22 6.62 5.38 -6.85
N SER A 23 5.89 5.15 -7.93
CA SER A 23 4.51 5.61 -8.06
C SER A 23 3.61 4.69 -7.26
N LEU A 24 2.92 5.26 -6.27
CA LEU A 24 1.92 4.61 -5.44
C LEU A 24 0.54 5.16 -5.78
N GLU A 25 -0.38 4.27 -6.14
CA GLU A 25 -1.78 4.59 -6.37
C GLU A 25 -2.65 3.78 -5.40
N ILE A 26 -3.52 4.46 -4.66
CA ILE A 26 -4.47 3.85 -3.73
C ILE A 26 -5.86 4.26 -4.17
N GLU A 27 -6.69 3.26 -4.46
CA GLU A 27 -8.10 3.44 -4.80
C GLU A 27 -8.96 2.75 -3.74
N VAL A 28 -9.81 3.52 -3.08
CA VAL A 28 -10.74 3.06 -2.05
C VAL A 28 -12.15 3.19 -2.59
N THR A 29 -12.81 2.06 -2.80
CA THR A 29 -14.23 1.98 -3.15
C THR A 29 -15.02 1.60 -1.90
N PRO A 30 -15.73 2.54 -1.25
CA PRO A 30 -16.52 2.24 -0.07
C PRO A 30 -17.78 1.43 -0.44
N LYS A 31 -18.42 0.80 0.56
CA LYS A 31 -19.70 0.10 0.37
C LYS A 31 -20.80 1.04 -0.16
N GLU A 32 -20.78 2.27 0.34
CA GLU A 32 -21.68 3.35 -0.02
C GLU A 32 -20.86 4.63 -0.25
N GLY A 33 -21.26 5.41 -1.25
CA GLY A 33 -20.56 6.65 -1.62
C GLY A 33 -19.67 6.51 -2.86
N LYS A 34 -18.84 7.53 -3.08
CA LYS A 34 -17.98 7.63 -4.27
C LYS A 34 -16.60 7.03 -3.99
N PRO A 35 -15.99 6.33 -4.97
CA PRO A 35 -14.60 5.92 -4.88
C PRO A 35 -13.67 7.13 -4.73
N THR A 36 -12.63 6.96 -3.94
CA THR A 36 -11.56 7.94 -3.76
C THR A 36 -10.25 7.37 -4.26
N LYS A 37 -9.49 8.18 -4.99
CA LYS A 37 -8.22 7.78 -5.59
C LYS A 37 -7.13 8.77 -5.19
N VAL A 38 -6.04 8.26 -4.64
CA VAL A 38 -4.86 9.04 -4.24
C VAL A 38 -3.65 8.52 -5.00
N ARG A 39 -2.83 9.44 -5.49
CA ARG A 39 -1.57 9.15 -6.17
C ARG A 39 -0.44 9.88 -5.45
N SER A 40 0.67 9.18 -5.25
CA SER A 40 1.89 9.75 -4.68
C SER A 40 3.11 9.20 -5.39
N LEU A 41 4.15 10.03 -5.51
CA LEU A 41 5.49 9.61 -5.89
C LEU A 41 6.32 9.54 -4.60
N LEU A 42 6.85 8.36 -4.31
CA LEU A 42 7.70 8.13 -3.16
C LEU A 42 9.16 8.19 -3.58
N THR A 43 9.95 8.94 -2.82
CA THR A 43 11.42 8.89 -2.93
C THR A 43 11.95 7.51 -2.53
N THR A 44 13.21 7.25 -2.84
CA THR A 44 13.89 6.01 -2.43
C THR A 44 13.87 5.83 -0.90
N GLU A 45 14.05 6.91 -0.14
CA GLU A 45 14.02 6.88 1.33
C GLU A 45 12.61 6.54 1.85
N GLN A 46 11.58 7.25 1.39
CA GLN A 46 10.18 6.99 1.76
C GLN A 46 9.75 5.57 1.42
N THR A 47 10.16 5.07 0.25
CA THR A 47 9.89 3.70 -0.18
C THR A 47 10.55 2.68 0.75
N THR A 48 11.80 2.92 1.14
CA THR A 48 12.55 2.04 2.04
C THR A 48 11.89 1.97 3.42
N GLU A 49 11.50 3.12 3.96
CA GLU A 49 10.80 3.19 5.25
C GLU A 49 9.46 2.45 5.21
N LEU A 50 8.67 2.66 4.17
CA LEU A 50 7.39 1.96 3.97
C LEU A 50 7.59 0.44 3.93
N MET A 51 8.58 -0.05 3.17
CA MET A 51 8.88 -1.46 3.07
C MET A 51 9.31 -2.07 4.40
N ASN A 52 10.07 -1.35 5.22
CA ASN A 52 10.47 -1.81 6.54
C ASN A 52 9.26 -1.94 7.48
N LYS A 53 8.34 -0.96 7.47
CA LYS A 53 7.09 -1.04 8.23
C LYS A 53 6.23 -2.23 7.80
N ILE A 54 6.10 -2.47 6.49
CA ILE A 54 5.36 -3.64 5.94
C ILE A 54 6.00 -4.96 6.38
N LYS A 55 7.32 -5.08 6.26
CA LYS A 55 8.06 -6.30 6.70
C LYS A 55 7.85 -6.56 8.19
N PHE A 56 7.95 -5.52 9.02
CA PHE A 56 7.74 -5.63 10.45
C PHE A 56 6.31 -6.06 10.80
N ALA A 57 5.30 -5.46 10.16
CA ALA A 57 3.90 -5.84 10.35
C ALA A 57 3.66 -7.31 9.95
N ASN A 58 4.20 -7.75 8.82
CA ASN A 58 4.08 -9.14 8.36
C ASN A 58 4.78 -10.13 9.31
N TYR A 59 5.99 -9.80 9.78
CA TYR A 59 6.69 -10.61 10.76
C TYR A 59 5.89 -10.73 12.07
N THR A 60 5.36 -9.60 12.55
CA THR A 60 4.55 -9.55 13.78
C THR A 60 3.27 -10.36 13.63
N ALA A 61 2.54 -10.21 12.51
CA ALA A 61 1.35 -10.98 12.23
C ALA A 61 1.63 -12.49 12.23
N LYS A 62 2.71 -12.93 11.58
CA LYS A 62 3.11 -14.34 11.58
C LYS A 62 3.52 -14.85 12.95
N SER A 63 4.26 -14.05 13.71
CA SER A 63 4.83 -14.47 14.99
C SER A 63 3.88 -14.34 16.19
N GLN A 64 2.82 -13.53 16.09
CA GLN A 64 1.90 -13.26 17.19
C GLN A 64 0.47 -13.71 16.89
N ASN A 65 -0.05 -13.47 15.68
CA ASN A 65 -1.44 -13.81 15.35
C ASN A 65 -1.61 -15.29 14.94
N HIS A 66 -0.58 -15.91 14.35
CA HIS A 66 -0.62 -17.35 14.00
C HIS A 66 -0.09 -18.28 15.10
N LYS A 67 0.18 -17.76 16.31
CA LYS A 67 0.55 -18.58 17.48
C LYS A 67 -0.65 -19.14 18.26
N LYS A 68 -1.88 -18.81 17.87
CA LYS A 68 -3.08 -19.49 18.35
C LYS A 68 -3.72 -20.25 17.18
N PRO A 69 -3.70 -21.60 17.17
CA PRO A 69 -4.65 -22.36 16.38
C PRO A 69 -6.08 -22.10 16.85
#